data_AF-A0A5D6YFA2-F1
#
_entry.id   AF-A0A5D6YFA2-F1
#
_cell.length_a   1.000
_cell.length_b   1.000
_cell.length_c   1.000
_cell.angle_alpha   90.00
_cell.angle_beta   90.00
_cell.angle_gamma   90.00
#
_symmetry.space_group_name_H-M   'P 1'
#
loop_
_entity.id
_entity.type
_entity.pdbx_description
1 polymer ?
#
loop_
_entity_poly.entity_id
_entity_poly.type
_entity_poly.pdbx_seq_one_letter_code
_entity_poly.pdbx_strand_id
1 'polypeptide(L)'
;MFFSFKDFLSAEDAARFFELTHAAQVAKVAAYLEFLGQQPVAAHFGASPRASSSFARKSSSRPRGQTAQDESSAAEPVLTEEDEFILQELINGRTRSGFGAFGTESGVLPQKELSLAVAEVCGEIGHEYVVERPRRSGEAPTLNSRSFFFYWCHAEKQKLVDIRRKLDRLHTHEHTERRRGLWQHIVIVVDRAMCPDCIAFAACLARSEQIFLAMEDPAWLRVFPPDAEQSAQLLPLHRATS
;
A
#
# COMPACT_ATOMS: atom_id res chain seq x y z
N MET A 1 4.87 -0.94 30.10
CA MET A 1 4.65 0.49 29.77
C MET A 1 4.23 0.54 28.31
N PHE A 2 3.12 1.18 27.99
CA PHE A 2 2.63 1.29 26.61
C PHE A 2 3.00 2.67 26.08
N PHE A 3 3.75 2.73 24.98
CA PHE A 3 4.06 3.99 24.29
C PHE A 3 3.02 4.22 23.23
N SER A 4 2.08 5.14 23.44
CA SER A 4 1.12 5.51 22.41
C SER A 4 1.54 6.78 21.68
N PHE A 5 1.14 6.91 20.42
CA PHE A 5 1.41 8.13 19.65
C PHE A 5 0.76 9.36 20.29
N LYS A 6 -0.47 9.20 20.80
CA LYS A 6 -1.19 10.28 21.48
C LYS A 6 -0.42 10.77 22.71
N ASP A 7 0.13 9.86 23.51
CA ASP A 7 0.85 10.22 24.73
C ASP A 7 2.27 10.75 24.43
N PHE A 8 2.80 10.51 23.24
CA PHE A 8 4.03 11.11 22.74
C PHE A 8 3.83 12.57 22.31
N LEU A 9 2.65 12.92 21.80
CA LEU A 9 2.33 14.27 21.37
C LEU A 9 2.09 15.22 22.55
N SER A 10 2.34 16.50 22.33
CA SER A 10 1.83 17.55 23.21
C SER A 10 0.30 17.54 23.22
N ALA A 11 -0.32 18.06 24.28
CA ALA A 11 -1.79 18.14 24.37
C ALA A 11 -2.40 18.95 23.21
N GLU A 12 -1.72 20.01 22.76
CA GLU A 12 -2.13 20.82 21.61
C GLU A 12 -2.04 20.02 20.31
N ASP A 13 -0.91 19.37 20.05
CA ASP A 13 -0.72 18.57 18.84
C ASP A 13 -1.70 17.40 18.78
N ALA A 14 -1.96 16.74 19.91
CA ALA A 14 -2.91 15.66 19.99
C ALA A 14 -4.34 16.11 19.65
N ALA A 15 -4.71 17.34 20.03
CA ALA A 15 -6.03 17.90 19.76
C ALA A 15 -6.19 18.33 18.29
N ARG A 16 -5.11 18.79 17.66
CA ARG A 16 -5.14 19.40 16.31
C ARG A 16 -4.47 18.56 15.23
N PHE A 17 -4.04 17.34 15.53
CA PHE A 17 -3.24 16.52 14.63
C PHE A 17 -3.81 16.43 13.21
N PHE A 18 -5.12 16.20 13.09
CA PHE A 18 -5.80 16.07 11.80
C PHE A 18 -6.02 17.41 11.07
N GLU A 19 -5.80 18.55 11.74
CA GLU A 19 -5.80 19.89 11.13
C GLU A 19 -4.41 20.29 10.61
N LEU A 20 -3.37 19.57 11.03
CA LEU A 20 -2.01 19.81 10.57
C LEU A 20 -1.89 19.48 9.07
N THR A 21 -1.01 20.22 8.39
CA THR A 21 -0.60 19.84 7.02
C THR A 21 -0.07 18.41 6.98
N HIS A 22 -0.21 17.73 5.84
CA HIS A 22 0.32 16.38 5.65
C HIS A 22 1.80 16.27 6.06
N ALA A 23 2.65 17.21 5.60
CA ALA A 23 4.06 17.24 5.96
C ALA A 23 4.29 17.32 7.49
N ALA A 24 3.51 18.13 8.21
CA ALA A 24 3.60 18.23 9.66
C ALA A 24 3.11 16.96 10.37
N GLN A 25 2.08 16.30 9.85
CA GLN A 25 1.65 14.99 10.35
C GLN A 25 2.77 13.95 10.18
N VAL A 26 3.36 13.86 8.98
CA VAL A 26 4.48 12.95 8.67
C VAL A 26 5.67 13.18 9.60
N ALA A 27 6.06 14.45 9.81
CA ALA A 27 7.19 14.79 10.68
C ALA A 27 6.97 14.31 12.12
N LYS A 28 5.77 14.49 12.67
CA LYS A 28 5.44 14.03 14.03
C LYS A 28 5.44 12.50 14.14
N VAL A 29 4.93 11.81 13.12
CA VAL A 29 4.95 10.35 13.06
C VAL A 29 6.38 9.82 12.94
N ALA A 30 7.21 10.43 12.09
CA ALA A 30 8.62 10.07 11.95
C ALA A 30 9.36 10.22 13.29
N ALA A 31 9.17 11.34 14.00
CA ALA A 31 9.75 11.57 15.32
C ALA A 31 9.30 10.52 16.34
N TYR A 32 8.01 10.14 16.33
CA TYR A 32 7.51 9.08 17.20
C TYR A 32 8.12 7.71 16.86
N LEU A 33 8.25 7.37 15.57
CA LEU A 33 8.88 6.13 15.13
C LEU A 33 10.39 6.10 15.43
N GLU A 34 11.05 7.25 15.51
CA GLU A 34 12.43 7.37 15.98
C GLU A 34 12.52 7.17 17.50
N PHE A 35 11.64 7.84 18.27
CA PHE A 35 11.54 7.68 19.71
C PHE A 35 11.31 6.22 20.12
N LEU A 36 10.38 5.52 19.46
CA LEU A 36 10.13 4.09 19.70
C LEU A 36 11.39 3.24 19.46
N GLY A 37 12.24 3.65 18.52
CA GLY A 37 13.47 2.93 18.22
C GLY A 37 14.56 3.02 19.24
N GLN A 38 14.47 4.02 20.09
CA GLN A 38 15.38 4.20 21.22
C GLN A 38 14.86 3.44 22.46
N GLN A 39 13.66 2.85 22.41
CA GLN A 39 13.07 2.10 23.53
C GLN A 39 13.37 0.60 23.42
N PRO A 40 14.20 0.01 24.31
CA PRO A 40 14.51 -1.42 24.27
C PRO A 40 13.27 -2.34 24.36
N VAL A 41 12.24 -1.88 25.08
CA VAL A 41 10.99 -2.62 25.31
C VAL A 41 10.03 -2.52 24.11
N ALA A 42 10.18 -1.52 23.23
CA ALA A 42 9.33 -1.35 22.05
C ALA A 42 9.59 -2.43 20.98
N ALA A 43 10.74 -3.11 21.02
CA ALA A 43 11.06 -4.23 20.15
C ALA A 43 10.20 -5.48 20.37
N HIS A 44 9.43 -5.56 21.48
CA HIS A 44 8.67 -6.75 21.86
C HIS A 44 7.18 -6.71 21.52
N PHE A 45 6.69 -5.64 20.89
CA PHE A 45 5.29 -5.61 20.45
C PHE A 45 5.15 -6.41 19.15
N GLY A 46 4.59 -7.60 19.24
CA GLY A 46 4.25 -8.40 18.07
C GLY A 46 3.11 -7.76 17.26
N ALA A 47 3.10 -8.01 15.94
CA ALA A 47 1.95 -7.65 15.12
C ALA A 47 0.71 -8.43 15.61
N SER A 48 -0.45 -7.78 15.52
CA SER A 48 -1.71 -8.43 15.89
C SER A 48 -1.88 -9.74 15.09
N PRO A 49 -2.43 -10.81 15.69
CA PRO A 49 -2.87 -11.98 14.93
C PRO A 49 -3.92 -11.63 13.85
N ARG A 50 -4.53 -10.44 13.94
CA ARG A 50 -5.47 -9.91 12.95
C ARG A 50 -4.85 -8.96 11.93
N ALA A 51 -3.53 -8.76 11.96
CA ALA A 51 -2.80 -8.03 10.94
C ALA A 51 -3.08 -8.62 9.55
N SER A 52 -3.39 -7.78 8.57
CA SER A 52 -3.43 -8.20 7.17
C SER A 52 -2.02 -8.43 6.65
N SER A 53 -1.85 -9.34 5.72
CA SER A 53 -0.62 -9.56 4.97
C SER A 53 -0.86 -9.28 3.50
N SER A 54 0.15 -8.74 2.82
CA SER A 54 0.13 -8.55 1.37
C SER A 54 1.43 -9.00 0.74
N PHE A 55 1.33 -9.58 -0.45
CA PHE A 55 2.46 -10.00 -1.27
C PHE A 55 2.09 -9.83 -2.74
N ALA A 56 3.03 -10.10 -3.64
CA ALA A 56 2.79 -10.04 -5.07
C ALA A 56 3.06 -11.40 -5.70
N ARG A 57 2.36 -11.69 -6.79
CA ARG A 57 2.62 -12.85 -7.64
C ARG A 57 2.66 -12.43 -9.09
N LYS A 58 3.39 -13.19 -9.90
CA LYS A 58 3.33 -13.03 -11.35
C LYS A 58 1.94 -13.44 -11.84
N SER A 59 1.35 -12.63 -12.71
CA SER A 59 0.11 -12.98 -13.39
C SER A 59 0.39 -13.94 -14.53
N SER A 60 -0.39 -15.01 -14.62
CA SER A 60 -0.37 -15.95 -15.75
C SER A 60 -1.13 -15.43 -16.98
N SER A 61 -1.86 -14.31 -16.84
CA SER A 61 -2.60 -13.66 -17.92
C SER A 61 -2.76 -12.16 -17.61
N ARG A 62 -2.87 -11.31 -18.63
CA ARG A 62 -3.15 -9.87 -18.39
C ARG A 62 -4.49 -9.69 -17.67
N PRO A 63 -4.61 -8.74 -16.73
CA PRO A 63 -5.88 -8.44 -16.07
C PRO A 63 -6.95 -8.14 -17.12
N ARG A 64 -8.06 -8.88 -17.11
CA ARG A 64 -9.20 -8.72 -18.02
C ARG A 64 -9.98 -7.43 -17.72
N GLY A 65 -9.40 -6.29 -18.09
CA GLY A 65 -10.02 -4.97 -17.99
C GLY A 65 -9.65 -4.04 -19.15
N GLN A 66 -8.88 -4.54 -20.12
CA GLN A 66 -8.67 -3.86 -21.39
C GLN A 66 -10.02 -3.85 -22.13
N THR A 67 -10.54 -2.67 -22.40
CA THR A 67 -11.67 -2.49 -23.31
C THR A 67 -11.38 -3.22 -24.61
N ALA A 68 -12.39 -3.89 -25.16
CA ALA A 68 -12.34 -4.69 -26.40
C ALA A 68 -11.86 -3.95 -27.67
N GLN A 69 -11.35 -2.73 -27.55
CA GLN A 69 -10.77 -1.94 -28.64
C GLN A 69 -9.27 -2.17 -28.86
N ASP A 70 -8.54 -2.78 -27.90
CA ASP A 70 -7.12 -3.15 -28.06
C ASP A 70 -6.92 -4.62 -28.48
N GLU A 71 -7.99 -5.33 -28.85
CA GLU A 71 -7.91 -6.67 -29.47
C GLU A 71 -7.40 -6.61 -30.94
N SER A 72 -7.02 -5.43 -31.41
CA SER A 72 -6.32 -5.24 -32.68
C SER A 72 -4.84 -5.64 -32.54
N SER A 73 -4.57 -6.94 -32.64
CA SER A 73 -3.36 -7.49 -33.31
C SER A 73 -1.97 -7.08 -32.79
N ALA A 74 -1.83 -6.43 -31.63
CA ALA A 74 -0.50 -6.26 -31.03
C ALA A 74 -0.14 -7.57 -30.30
N ALA A 75 0.73 -8.38 -30.92
CA ALA A 75 1.32 -9.54 -30.26
C ALA A 75 1.81 -9.14 -28.86
N GLU A 76 1.54 -9.97 -27.85
CA GLU A 76 2.01 -9.69 -26.50
C GLU A 76 3.52 -9.43 -26.57
N PRO A 77 4.01 -8.29 -26.03
CA PRO A 77 5.43 -8.05 -25.97
C PRO A 77 6.06 -9.19 -25.18
N VAL A 78 6.89 -9.97 -25.85
CA VAL A 78 7.56 -11.12 -25.27
C VAL A 78 8.47 -10.59 -24.15
N LEU A 79 8.22 -11.04 -22.92
CA LEU A 79 9.09 -10.72 -21.79
C LEU A 79 10.51 -11.23 -22.09
N THR A 80 11.49 -10.34 -21.94
CA THR A 80 12.89 -10.71 -22.05
C THR A 80 13.34 -11.47 -20.78
N GLU A 81 14.48 -12.16 -20.84
CA GLU A 81 15.08 -12.77 -19.64
C GLU A 81 15.36 -11.73 -18.54
N GLU A 82 15.68 -10.50 -18.94
CA GLU A 82 15.86 -9.38 -18.03
C GLU A 82 14.53 -8.95 -17.39
N ASP A 83 13.44 -8.89 -18.16
CA ASP A 83 12.11 -8.60 -17.59
C ASP A 83 11.66 -9.68 -16.61
N GLU A 84 11.97 -10.95 -16.88
CA GLU A 84 11.71 -12.05 -15.95
C GLU A 84 12.48 -11.88 -14.65
N PHE A 85 13.77 -11.54 -14.72
CA PHE A 85 14.59 -11.24 -13.55
C PHE A 85 14.02 -10.06 -12.75
N ILE A 86 13.67 -8.96 -13.43
CA ILE A 86 13.05 -7.79 -12.80
C ILE A 86 11.74 -8.20 -12.13
N LEU A 87 10.85 -8.92 -12.82
CA LEU A 87 9.57 -9.36 -12.26
C LEU A 87 9.75 -10.18 -11.00
N GLN A 88 10.73 -11.09 -10.94
CA GLN A 88 11.05 -11.83 -9.71
C GLN A 88 11.42 -10.89 -8.56
N GLU A 89 12.28 -9.91 -8.81
CA GLU A 89 12.66 -8.91 -7.80
C GLU A 89 11.46 -8.08 -7.32
N LEU A 90 10.58 -7.67 -8.23
CA LEU A 90 9.37 -6.91 -7.88
C LEU A 90 8.43 -7.71 -6.98
N ILE A 91 8.18 -8.99 -7.32
CA ILE A 91 7.22 -9.79 -6.56
C ILE A 91 7.77 -10.23 -5.19
N ASN A 92 9.10 -10.35 -5.06
CA ASN A 92 9.77 -10.79 -3.83
C ASN A 92 9.39 -9.97 -2.60
N GLY A 93 9.19 -10.66 -1.47
CA GLY A 93 8.89 -10.06 -0.18
C GLY A 93 7.40 -9.79 0.07
N ARG A 94 7.03 -9.83 1.35
CA ARG A 94 5.67 -9.61 1.86
C ARG A 94 5.64 -8.46 2.85
N THR A 95 4.49 -7.82 3.00
CA THR A 95 4.20 -6.77 3.97
C THR A 95 3.12 -7.26 4.94
N ARG A 96 3.07 -6.64 6.13
CA ARG A 96 2.13 -7.00 7.20
C ARG A 96 1.63 -5.76 7.92
N SER A 97 0.33 -5.56 7.88
CA SER A 97 -0.36 -4.44 8.50
C SER A 97 -0.19 -4.44 10.00
N GLY A 98 -0.30 -3.27 10.59
CA GLY A 98 -0.12 -3.14 12.02
C GLY A 98 1.36 -3.15 12.33
N PHE A 99 1.85 -1.97 12.67
CA PHE A 99 3.17 -1.80 13.22
C PHE A 99 3.27 -2.60 14.52
N GLY A 100 3.91 -3.77 14.47
CA GLY A 100 4.40 -4.47 15.67
C GLY A 100 5.49 -3.60 16.32
N ALA A 101 5.04 -2.55 17.01
CA ALA A 101 5.62 -1.34 17.60
C ALA A 101 7.08 -0.89 17.43
N PHE A 102 7.92 -1.51 16.61
CA PHE A 102 9.20 -0.98 16.15
C PHE A 102 9.89 -1.96 15.18
N GLY A 103 9.52 -3.25 15.24
CA GLY A 103 10.21 -4.33 14.53
C GLY A 103 9.57 -4.71 13.20
N THR A 104 10.42 -5.11 12.25
CA THR A 104 10.00 -5.90 11.09
C THR A 104 10.20 -7.37 11.43
N GLU A 105 9.13 -8.17 11.42
CA GLU A 105 9.25 -9.61 11.64
C GLU A 105 10.15 -10.25 10.57
N SER A 106 10.87 -11.32 10.95
CA SER A 106 11.70 -12.05 9.98
C SER A 106 10.86 -12.51 8.78
N GLY A 107 11.40 -12.30 7.57
CA GLY A 107 10.71 -12.59 6.32
C GLY A 107 9.59 -11.61 5.96
N VAL A 108 9.53 -10.43 6.59
CA VAL A 108 8.67 -9.31 6.18
C VAL A 108 9.55 -8.15 5.70
N LEU A 109 9.08 -7.37 4.74
CA LEU A 109 9.79 -6.18 4.23
C LEU A 109 9.91 -5.08 5.30
N PRO A 110 10.86 -4.14 5.22
CA PRO A 110 11.08 -3.08 6.22
C PRO A 110 9.86 -2.17 6.45
N GLN A 111 8.98 -2.54 7.38
CA GLN A 111 7.65 -1.93 7.52
C GLN A 111 7.74 -0.44 7.88
N LYS A 112 8.76 -0.05 8.67
CA LYS A 112 8.94 1.34 9.16
C LYS A 112 9.20 2.27 8.00
N GLU A 113 10.20 1.88 7.23
CA GLU A 113 10.59 2.57 6.03
C GLU A 113 9.43 2.63 5.04
N LEU A 114 8.75 1.51 4.80
CA LEU A 114 7.61 1.46 3.89
C LEU A 114 6.42 2.29 4.36
N SER A 115 6.17 2.42 5.66
CA SER A 115 5.09 3.27 6.17
C SER A 115 5.39 4.75 5.92
N LEU A 116 6.62 5.19 6.18
CA LEU A 116 7.02 6.57 5.87
C LEU A 116 7.05 6.82 4.35
N ALA A 117 7.46 5.81 3.58
CA ALA A 117 7.40 5.83 2.13
C ALA A 117 5.97 6.02 1.61
N VAL A 118 5.01 5.25 2.13
CA VAL A 118 3.60 5.41 1.77
C VAL A 118 3.13 6.83 2.07
N ALA A 119 3.53 7.40 3.20
CA ALA A 119 3.19 8.77 3.56
C ALA A 119 3.71 9.79 2.54
N GLU A 120 4.97 9.66 2.13
CA GLU A 120 5.60 10.47 1.08
C GLU A 120 4.85 10.32 -0.24
N VAL A 121 4.66 9.08 -0.71
CA VAL A 121 3.97 8.74 -1.96
C VAL A 121 2.56 9.32 -2.01
N CYS A 122 1.81 9.31 -0.92
CA CYS A 122 0.46 9.88 -0.93
C CYS A 122 0.44 11.36 -1.31
N GLY A 123 1.44 12.15 -0.86
CA GLY A 123 1.57 13.54 -1.25
C GLY A 123 1.87 13.70 -2.75
N GLU A 124 2.67 12.79 -3.30
CA GLU A 124 3.04 12.79 -4.73
C GLU A 124 1.87 12.41 -5.64
N ILE A 125 1.09 11.39 -5.27
CA ILE A 125 -0.01 10.86 -6.10
C ILE A 125 -1.35 11.56 -5.86
N GLY A 126 -1.39 12.57 -4.98
CA GLY A 126 -2.60 13.29 -4.62
C GLY A 126 -3.64 12.44 -3.88
N HIS A 127 -3.19 11.48 -3.06
CA HIS A 127 -4.10 10.67 -2.23
C HIS A 127 -4.46 11.41 -0.93
N GLU A 128 -5.74 11.66 -0.74
CA GLU A 128 -6.28 12.16 0.53
C GLU A 128 -6.77 11.00 1.41
N TYR A 129 -6.36 10.98 2.68
CA TYR A 129 -6.74 9.89 3.59
C TYR A 129 -8.20 9.98 4.00
N VAL A 130 -8.87 8.84 3.94
CA VAL A 130 -10.19 8.70 4.53
C VAL A 130 -10.02 8.47 6.03
N VAL A 131 -10.04 9.56 6.79
CA VAL A 131 -10.01 9.49 8.25
C VAL A 131 -11.35 8.94 8.76
N GLU A 132 -11.36 7.68 9.23
CA GLU A 132 -12.56 7.07 9.80
C GLU A 132 -13.09 7.89 10.98
N ARG A 133 -14.19 8.61 10.77
CA ARG A 133 -14.94 9.25 11.84
C ARG A 133 -15.75 8.21 12.60
N PRO A 134 -15.94 8.34 13.92
CA PRO A 134 -16.89 7.50 14.64
C PRO A 134 -18.26 7.59 13.97
N ARG A 135 -18.77 6.46 13.45
CA ARG A 135 -20.00 6.37 12.64
C ARG A 135 -21.26 6.95 13.29
N ARG A 136 -21.22 7.34 14.57
CA ARG A 136 -22.39 7.69 15.37
C ARG A 136 -22.46 9.11 15.92
N SER A 137 -21.42 9.93 15.87
CA SER A 137 -21.41 11.15 16.71
C SER A 137 -21.14 12.47 16.01
N GLY A 138 -20.76 12.51 14.72
CA GLY A 138 -20.34 13.79 14.10
C GLY A 138 -19.13 14.43 14.81
N GLU A 139 -18.51 13.71 15.74
CA GLU A 139 -17.35 14.15 16.50
C GLU A 139 -16.10 14.16 15.60
N ALA A 140 -15.16 15.04 15.98
CA ALA A 140 -13.85 15.11 15.34
C ALA A 140 -13.13 13.75 15.43
N PRO A 141 -12.31 13.40 14.43
CA PRO A 141 -11.50 12.19 14.50
C PRO A 141 -10.62 12.20 15.77
N THR A 142 -10.67 11.13 16.54
CA THR A 142 -9.86 11.00 17.76
C THR A 142 -8.65 10.11 17.52
N LEU A 143 -7.47 10.55 17.94
CA LEU A 143 -6.30 9.68 18.06
C LEU A 143 -6.58 8.60 19.11
N ASN A 144 -6.97 7.38 18.71
CA ASN A 144 -7.14 6.27 19.65
C ASN A 144 -5.79 5.53 19.84
N SER A 145 -5.31 5.62 21.07
CA SER A 145 -3.92 5.39 21.48
C SER A 145 -3.51 3.92 21.69
N ARG A 146 -4.18 2.94 21.07
CA ARG A 146 -3.93 1.52 21.42
C ARG A 146 -3.28 0.66 20.33
N SER A 147 -3.39 1.03 19.05
CA SER A 147 -2.80 0.23 17.96
C SER A 147 -2.68 1.10 16.71
N PHE A 148 -1.57 1.82 16.56
CA PHE A 148 -1.04 2.43 15.32
C PHE A 148 -2.02 2.52 14.12
N PHE A 149 -2.79 3.60 14.04
CA PHE A 149 -3.71 3.91 12.94
C PHE A 149 -3.14 4.93 11.94
N PHE A 150 -1.88 4.80 11.54
CA PHE A 150 -1.48 5.56 10.36
C PHE A 150 -2.05 4.83 9.15
N TYR A 151 -2.85 5.54 8.35
CA TYR A 151 -3.35 5.10 7.04
C TYR A 151 -2.23 4.64 6.08
N TRP A 152 -0.97 4.77 6.49
CA TRP A 152 0.25 4.34 5.81
C TRP A 152 0.72 2.92 6.16
N CYS A 153 0.23 2.36 7.27
CA CYS A 153 0.66 1.07 7.79
C CYS A 153 -0.03 -0.13 7.11
N HIS A 154 -0.91 0.11 6.15
CA HIS A 154 -1.69 -0.94 5.51
C HIS A 154 -0.79 -1.72 4.54
N ALA A 155 -0.80 -3.06 4.68
CA ALA A 155 0.10 -3.97 3.98
C ALA A 155 0.04 -3.76 2.46
N GLU A 156 -1.16 -3.56 1.92
CA GLU A 156 -1.42 -3.37 0.49
C GLU A 156 -0.67 -2.14 -0.04
N LYS A 157 -0.80 -1.01 0.66
CA LYS A 157 -0.12 0.24 0.28
C LYS A 157 1.38 0.09 0.35
N GLN A 158 1.88 -0.52 1.41
CA GLN A 158 3.31 -0.77 1.57
C GLN A 158 3.86 -1.69 0.47
N LYS A 159 3.10 -2.70 0.03
CA LYS A 159 3.55 -3.59 -1.04
C LYS A 159 3.56 -2.89 -2.40
N LEU A 160 2.56 -2.03 -2.66
CA LEU A 160 2.56 -1.17 -3.84
C LEU A 160 3.78 -0.24 -3.88
N VAL A 161 4.10 0.40 -2.76
CA VAL A 161 5.25 1.31 -2.65
C VAL A 161 6.59 0.56 -2.71
N ASP A 162 6.68 -0.66 -2.16
CA ASP A 162 7.85 -1.54 -2.33
C ASP A 162 8.14 -1.77 -3.83
N ILE A 163 7.13 -2.16 -4.60
CA ILE A 163 7.28 -2.40 -6.04
C ILE A 163 7.68 -1.13 -6.77
N ARG A 164 7.01 -0.01 -6.49
CA ARG A 164 7.36 1.31 -7.06
C ARG A 164 8.84 1.64 -6.83
N ARG A 165 9.31 1.54 -5.59
CA ARG A 165 10.72 1.79 -5.23
C ARG A 165 11.71 0.82 -5.86
N LYS A 166 11.32 -0.45 -6.05
CA LYS A 166 12.18 -1.41 -6.76
C LYS A 166 12.29 -1.07 -8.24
N LEU A 167 11.19 -0.71 -8.88
CA LEU A 167 11.21 -0.24 -10.28
C LEU A 167 12.10 0.99 -10.45
N ASP A 168 12.06 1.94 -9.50
CA ASP A 168 12.90 3.14 -9.52
C ASP A 168 14.39 2.78 -9.39
N ARG A 169 14.73 1.88 -8.46
CA ARG A 169 16.11 1.38 -8.25
C ARG A 169 16.65 0.57 -9.41
N LEU A 170 15.80 -0.16 -10.12
CA LEU A 170 16.18 -0.95 -11.30
C LEU A 170 16.23 -0.10 -12.57
N HIS A 171 16.27 1.24 -12.45
CA HIS A 171 16.40 2.20 -13.55
C HIS A 171 15.34 2.07 -14.66
N THR A 172 14.19 1.49 -14.35
CA THR A 172 13.08 1.37 -15.32
C THR A 172 12.40 2.70 -15.63
N HIS A 173 12.72 3.77 -14.89
CA HIS A 173 12.15 5.11 -15.09
C HIS A 173 12.54 5.70 -16.46
N GLU A 174 13.66 5.29 -17.04
CA GLU A 174 14.11 5.71 -18.38
C GLU A 174 13.28 5.04 -19.50
N HIS A 175 12.48 4.03 -19.15
CA HIS A 175 11.66 3.24 -20.07
C HIS A 175 10.20 3.13 -19.58
N THR A 176 9.45 4.23 -19.69
CA THR A 176 8.05 4.32 -19.23
C THR A 176 7.16 3.17 -19.72
N GLU A 177 7.26 2.77 -20.98
CA GLU A 177 6.47 1.66 -21.54
C GLU A 177 6.85 0.31 -20.95
N ARG A 178 8.15 0.07 -20.71
CA ARG A 178 8.63 -1.15 -20.05
C ARG A 178 8.09 -1.22 -18.62
N ARG A 179 8.17 -0.11 -17.87
CA ARG A 179 7.62 0.00 -16.51
C ARG A 179 6.12 -0.31 -16.49
N ARG A 180 5.35 0.27 -17.42
CA ARG A 180 3.91 0.00 -17.57
C ARG A 180 3.63 -1.46 -17.88
N GLY A 181 4.41 -2.06 -18.80
CA GLY A 181 4.32 -3.47 -19.14
C GLY A 181 4.54 -4.39 -17.94
N LEU A 182 5.57 -4.14 -17.13
CA LEU A 182 5.88 -4.93 -15.94
C LEU A 182 4.73 -4.96 -14.94
N TRP A 183 4.06 -3.83 -14.70
CA TRP A 183 2.89 -3.77 -13.81
C TRP A 183 1.73 -4.66 -14.27
N GLN A 184 1.54 -4.84 -15.57
CA GLN A 184 0.49 -5.72 -16.11
C GLN A 184 0.74 -7.21 -15.79
N HIS A 185 1.97 -7.57 -15.45
CA HIS A 185 2.35 -8.93 -15.07
C HIS A 185 2.35 -9.17 -13.56
N ILE A 186 1.90 -8.20 -12.75
CA ILE A 186 1.89 -8.30 -11.29
C ILE A 186 0.45 -8.27 -10.78
N VAL A 187 0.12 -9.22 -9.89
CA VAL A 187 -1.09 -9.16 -9.06
C VAL A 187 -0.67 -9.03 -7.60
N ILE A 188 -1.15 -7.99 -6.93
CA ILE A 188 -0.98 -7.82 -5.48
C ILE A 188 -2.06 -8.61 -4.77
N VAL A 189 -1.67 -9.56 -3.92
CA VAL A 189 -2.59 -10.39 -3.15
C VAL A 189 -2.65 -9.87 -1.71
N VAL A 190 -3.86 -9.85 -1.17
CA VAL A 190 -4.19 -9.35 0.17
C VAL A 190 -5.06 -10.40 0.87
N ASP A 191 -4.71 -10.75 2.10
CA ASP A 191 -5.43 -11.80 2.85
C ASP A 191 -6.74 -11.32 3.51
N ARG A 192 -7.07 -10.04 3.38
CA ARG A 192 -8.27 -9.38 3.94
C ARG A 192 -8.92 -8.48 2.91
N ALA A 193 -10.20 -8.21 3.12
CA ALA A 193 -10.95 -7.27 2.29
C ALA A 193 -10.30 -5.88 2.36
N MET A 194 -10.03 -5.30 1.19
CA MET A 194 -9.43 -3.97 1.13
C MET A 194 -10.40 -2.91 1.66
N CYS A 195 -9.91 -2.02 2.52
CA CYS A 195 -10.71 -0.89 3.00
C CYS A 195 -10.84 0.20 1.91
N PRO A 196 -11.82 1.12 2.01
CA PRO A 196 -12.00 2.20 1.05
C PRO A 196 -10.74 3.06 0.83
N ASP A 197 -9.95 3.31 1.88
CA ASP A 197 -8.71 4.07 1.81
C ASP A 197 -7.59 3.35 1.03
N CYS A 198 -7.47 2.01 1.14
CA CYS A 198 -6.55 1.24 0.31
C CYS A 198 -6.98 1.19 -1.16
N ILE A 199 -8.29 1.10 -1.41
CA ILE A 199 -8.85 1.11 -2.78
C ILE A 199 -8.59 2.47 -3.43
N ALA A 200 -8.85 3.57 -2.73
CA ALA A 200 -8.59 4.92 -3.22
C ALA A 200 -7.09 5.15 -3.49
N PHE A 201 -6.21 4.69 -2.59
CA PHE A 201 -4.77 4.79 -2.79
C PHE A 201 -4.30 4.02 -4.04
N ALA A 202 -4.77 2.80 -4.23
CA ALA A 202 -4.46 1.99 -5.42
C ALA A 202 -4.93 2.68 -6.71
N ALA A 203 -6.10 3.30 -6.70
CA ALA A 203 -6.61 4.08 -7.83
C ALA A 203 -5.74 5.32 -8.11
N CYS A 204 -5.38 6.10 -7.08
CA CYS A 204 -4.49 7.25 -7.22
C CYS A 204 -3.12 6.85 -7.79
N LEU A 205 -2.55 5.75 -7.28
CA LEU A 205 -1.27 5.23 -7.76
C LEU A 205 -1.37 4.79 -9.23
N ALA A 206 -2.41 4.05 -9.60
CA ALA A 206 -2.62 3.60 -10.98
C ALA A 206 -2.69 4.77 -11.96
N ARG A 207 -3.40 5.85 -11.60
CA ARG A 207 -3.48 7.08 -12.39
C ARG A 207 -2.15 7.81 -12.47
N SER A 208 -1.50 8.03 -11.33
CA SER A 208 -0.25 8.79 -11.26
C SER A 208 0.87 8.11 -12.05
N GLU A 209 0.92 6.78 -12.02
CA GLU A 209 1.93 5.99 -12.72
C GLU A 209 1.50 5.66 -14.17
N GLN A 210 0.25 5.95 -14.54
CA GLN A 210 -0.35 5.59 -15.82
C GLN A 210 -0.23 4.09 -16.12
N ILE A 211 -0.64 3.26 -15.15
CA ILE A 211 -0.53 1.79 -15.19
C ILE A 211 -1.89 1.11 -15.01
N PHE A 212 -1.98 -0.13 -15.48
CA PHE A 212 -3.00 -1.06 -15.03
C PHE A 212 -2.51 -1.77 -13.78
N LEU A 213 -3.22 -1.60 -12.67
CA LEU A 213 -2.90 -2.24 -11.41
C LEU A 213 -3.95 -3.30 -11.07
N ALA A 214 -3.52 -4.52 -10.77
CA ALA A 214 -4.38 -5.61 -10.33
C ALA A 214 -4.13 -5.96 -8.86
N MET A 215 -5.20 -6.03 -8.08
CA MET A 215 -5.16 -6.42 -6.67
C MET A 215 -6.24 -7.46 -6.37
N GLU A 216 -5.88 -8.53 -5.67
CA GLU A 216 -6.77 -9.61 -5.27
C GLU A 216 -6.97 -9.56 -3.75
N ASP A 217 -8.23 -9.43 -3.33
CA ASP A 217 -8.66 -9.63 -1.95
C ASP A 217 -9.53 -10.90 -1.85
N PRO A 218 -9.92 -11.37 -0.65
CA PRO A 218 -10.66 -12.64 -0.51
C PRO A 218 -11.99 -12.72 -1.25
N ALA A 219 -12.54 -11.58 -1.69
CA ALA A 219 -13.82 -11.51 -2.38
C ALA A 219 -13.67 -11.18 -3.88
N TRP A 220 -12.67 -10.39 -4.27
CA TRP A 220 -12.60 -9.79 -5.60
C TRP A 220 -11.19 -9.71 -6.16
N LEU A 221 -11.09 -9.90 -7.47
CA LEU A 221 -10.01 -9.32 -8.26
C LEU A 221 -10.43 -7.90 -8.65
N ARG A 222 -9.68 -6.92 -8.18
CA ARG A 222 -9.86 -5.48 -8.42
C ARG A 222 -8.86 -5.03 -9.46
N VAL A 223 -9.34 -4.42 -10.54
CA VAL A 223 -8.50 -3.83 -11.58
C VAL A 223 -8.67 -2.32 -11.57
N PHE A 224 -7.56 -1.61 -11.43
CA PHE A 224 -7.48 -0.16 -11.42
C PHE A 224 -6.83 0.31 -12.73
N PRO A 225 -7.61 0.77 -13.72
CA PRO A 225 -7.06 1.29 -14.96
C PRO A 225 -6.51 2.72 -14.76
N PRO A 226 -5.60 3.18 -15.63
CA PRO A 226 -4.91 4.46 -15.49
C PRO A 226 -5.83 5.69 -15.61
N ASP A 227 -7.02 5.53 -16.18
CA ASP A 227 -7.96 6.63 -16.45
C ASP A 227 -9.22 6.60 -15.57
N ALA A 228 -9.36 5.63 -14.67
CA ALA A 228 -10.53 5.58 -13.78
C ALA A 228 -10.40 6.56 -12.63
N GLU A 229 -11.42 7.43 -12.48
CA GLU A 229 -11.43 8.47 -11.44
C GLU A 229 -11.42 7.90 -10.02
N GLN A 230 -11.99 6.71 -9.76
CA GLN A 230 -12.02 6.13 -8.41
C GLN A 230 -12.45 4.65 -8.33
N SER A 231 -13.15 4.11 -9.33
CA SER A 231 -13.77 2.78 -9.22
C SER A 231 -12.88 1.70 -9.82
N ALA A 232 -12.50 0.72 -8.99
CA ALA A 232 -11.94 -0.53 -9.48
C ALA A 232 -12.99 -1.29 -10.30
N GLN A 233 -12.60 -1.85 -11.43
CA GLN A 233 -13.39 -2.89 -12.08
C GLN A 233 -13.32 -4.15 -11.20
N LEU A 234 -14.48 -4.68 -10.80
CA LEU A 234 -14.58 -5.86 -9.94
C LEU A 234 -14.82 -7.09 -10.79
N LEU A 235 -13.89 -8.03 -10.71
CA LEU A 235 -14.01 -9.34 -11.33
C LEU A 235 -14.23 -10.37 -10.21
N PRO A 236 -15.34 -11.12 -10.22
CA PRO A 236 -15.54 -12.17 -9.24
C PRO A 236 -14.42 -13.21 -9.38
N LEU A 237 -13.85 -13.62 -8.25
CA LEU A 237 -12.96 -14.77 -8.25
C LEU A 237 -13.80 -16.01 -8.55
N HIS A 238 -13.60 -16.63 -9.72
CA HIS A 238 -14.12 -17.96 -9.96
C HIS A 238 -13.48 -18.89 -8.93
N ARG A 239 -14.19 -19.16 -7.83
CA ARG A 239 -13.86 -20.29 -6.97
C ARG A 239 -14.00 -21.51 -7.85
N ALA A 240 -12.88 -22.09 -8.26
CA ALA A 240 -12.88 -23.45 -8.72
C ALA A 240 -13.55 -24.25 -7.58
N THR A 241 -14.76 -24.75 -7.85
CA THR A 241 -15.43 -25.70 -6.99
C THR A 241 -14.54 -26.92 -6.94
N SER A 242 -13.72 -27.02 -5.90
CA SER A 242 -13.04 -28.24 -5.48
C SER A 242 -14.07 -29.26 -5.01
#